data_AF-A0A7C0WHA5-F1
#
_entry.id   AF-A0A7C0WHA5-F1
#
_cell.length_a   1.000
_cell.length_b   1.000
_cell.length_c   1.000
_cell.angle_alpha   90.00
_cell.angle_beta   90.00
_cell.angle_gamma   90.00
#
_symmetry.space_group_name_H-M   'P 1'
#
loop_
_entity.id
_entity.type
_entity.pdbx_description
1 polymer ?
#
loop_
_entity_poly.entity_id
_entity_poly.type
_entity_poly.pdbx_seq_one_letter_code
_entity_poly.pdbx_strand_id
1 'polypeptide(L)'
;MQSLSQPLDTIGPHYDVVVIGSGYGGGVAAARLAGYGCRVCVLERGKEFLAGQFPDKFQAIRRELQITGASTRFGSRDGLFDFRIGE
;
A
#
# COMPACT_ATOMS: atom_id res chain seq x y z
N MET A 1 5.88 -7.74 -15.02
CA MET A 1 4.60 -7.25 -14.49
C MET A 1 4.68 -5.73 -14.46
N GLN A 2 3.67 -5.03 -14.96
CA GLN A 2 3.69 -3.56 -15.00
C GLN A 2 3.18 -2.99 -13.69
N SER A 3 3.75 -1.86 -13.25
CA SER A 3 3.27 -1.08 -12.11
C SER A 3 1.85 -0.58 -12.35
N LEU A 4 0.99 -0.71 -11.34
CA LEU A 4 -0.38 -0.20 -11.31
C LEU A 4 -0.46 1.16 -10.61
N SER A 5 0.51 1.50 -9.76
CA SER A 5 0.53 2.79 -9.07
C SER A 5 0.61 3.95 -10.06
N GLN A 6 -0.16 4.99 -9.81
CA GLN A 6 -0.16 6.22 -10.58
C GLN A 6 0.07 7.41 -9.65
N PRO A 7 0.65 8.51 -10.15
CA PRO A 7 0.75 9.77 -9.40
C PRO A 7 -0.62 10.26 -8.90
N LEU A 8 -0.66 10.90 -7.73
CA LEU A 8 -1.93 11.31 -7.10
C LEU A 8 -2.69 12.38 -7.91
N ASP A 9 -1.99 13.16 -8.73
CA ASP A 9 -2.57 14.16 -9.62
C ASP A 9 -3.31 13.56 -10.82
N THR A 10 -3.13 12.27 -11.11
CA THR A 10 -3.91 11.56 -12.15
C THR A 10 -5.22 10.98 -11.63
N ILE A 11 -5.60 11.25 -10.37
CA ILE A 11 -6.84 10.74 -9.80
C ILE A 11 -8.06 11.29 -10.55
N GLY A 12 -8.97 10.39 -10.92
CA GLY A 12 -10.22 10.76 -11.57
C GLY A 12 -11.21 11.38 -10.58
N PRO A 13 -12.15 12.24 -11.05
CA PRO A 13 -13.14 12.87 -10.18
C PRO A 13 -14.17 11.88 -9.62
N HIS A 14 -14.38 10.74 -10.29
CA HIS A 14 -15.38 9.74 -9.93
C HIS A 14 -14.91 8.32 -10.22
N TYR A 15 -15.21 7.41 -9.30
CA TYR A 15 -15.04 5.96 -9.43
C TYR A 15 -16.34 5.29 -8.97
N ASP A 16 -16.60 4.10 -9.49
CA ASP A 16 -17.79 3.34 -9.08
C ASP A 16 -17.53 2.69 -7.72
N VAL A 17 -16.28 2.29 -7.45
CA VAL A 17 -15.83 1.78 -6.14
C VAL A 17 -14.44 2.31 -5.80
N VAL A 18 -14.25 2.69 -4.53
CA VAL A 18 -12.94 2.98 -3.96
C VAL A 18 -12.61 1.92 -2.91
N VAL A 19 -11.48 1.23 -3.09
CA VAL A 19 -10.96 0.23 -2.15
C VAL A 19 -9.81 0.86 -1.38
N ILE A 20 -9.92 0.88 -0.05
CA ILE A 20 -8.86 1.39 0.84
C ILE A 20 -8.08 0.20 1.38
N GLY A 21 -6.83 0.07 0.96
CA GLY A 21 -5.95 -1.05 1.25
C GLY A 21 -5.92 -2.09 0.12
N SER A 22 -4.72 -2.41 -0.34
CA SER A 22 -4.39 -3.41 -1.37
C SER A 22 -4.03 -4.78 -0.81
N GLY A 23 -4.11 -4.95 0.52
CA GLY A 23 -3.94 -6.24 1.18
C GLY A 23 -4.91 -7.30 0.64
N TYR A 24 -4.74 -8.55 1.07
CA TYR A 24 -5.42 -9.72 0.49
C TYR A 24 -6.90 -9.52 0.14
N GLY A 25 -7.71 -9.02 1.08
CA GLY A 25 -9.14 -8.79 0.84
C GLY A 25 -9.42 -7.67 -0.17
N GLY A 26 -8.71 -6.54 -0.04
CA GLY A 26 -8.89 -5.38 -0.90
C GLY A 26 -8.46 -5.63 -2.34
N GLY A 27 -7.30 -6.27 -2.55
CA GLY A 27 -6.83 -6.66 -3.87
C GLY A 27 -7.78 -7.62 -4.58
N VAL A 28 -8.30 -8.63 -3.88
CA VAL A 28 -9.27 -9.59 -4.44
C VAL A 28 -10.60 -8.90 -4.77
N ALA A 29 -11.10 -8.02 -3.89
CA ALA A 29 -12.32 -7.26 -4.14
C ALA A 29 -12.17 -6.35 -5.36
N ALA A 30 -11.07 -5.59 -5.44
CA ALA A 30 -10.78 -4.72 -6.57
C ALA A 30 -10.71 -5.49 -7.90
N ALA A 31 -9.99 -6.62 -7.92
CA ALA A 31 -9.87 -7.46 -9.12
C ALA A 31 -11.23 -8.02 -9.59
N ARG A 32 -12.07 -8.48 -8.65
CA ARG A 32 -13.42 -9.00 -8.98
C ARG A 32 -14.32 -7.90 -9.53
N LEU A 33 -14.38 -6.74 -8.89
CA LEU A 33 -15.21 -5.61 -9.32
C LEU A 33 -14.77 -5.06 -10.67
N ALA A 34 -13.46 -4.92 -10.90
CA ALA A 34 -12.92 -4.53 -12.20
C ALA A 34 -13.29 -5.55 -13.29
N GLY A 35 -13.29 -6.85 -12.97
CA GLY A 35 -13.74 -7.91 -13.87
C GLY A 35 -15.23 -7.81 -14.27
N TYR A 36 -16.05 -7.14 -13.46
CA TYR A 36 -17.45 -6.82 -13.78
C TYR A 36 -17.62 -5.45 -14.48
N GLY A 37 -16.53 -4.77 -14.82
CA GLY A 37 -16.55 -3.49 -15.55
C GLY A 37 -16.64 -2.24 -14.67
N CYS A 38 -16.57 -2.36 -13.35
CA CYS A 38 -16.52 -1.19 -12.47
C CYS A 38 -15.21 -0.42 -12.66
N ARG A 39 -15.27 0.91 -12.65
CA ARG A 39 -14.11 1.79 -12.49
C ARG A 39 -13.67 1.77 -11.03
N VAL A 40 -12.61 1.05 -10.72
CA VAL A 40 -12.12 0.86 -9.35
C VAL A 40 -10.88 1.71 -9.10
N CYS A 41 -10.89 2.46 -7.99
CA CYS A 41 -9.69 3.10 -7.45
C CYS A 41 -9.21 2.30 -6.23
N VAL A 42 -7.92 1.93 -6.19
CA VAL A 42 -7.31 1.34 -5.00
C VAL A 42 -6.37 2.37 -4.39
N LEU A 43 -6.62 2.72 -3.13
CA LEU A 43 -5.74 3.60 -2.36
C LEU A 43 -5.01 2.75 -1.32
N GLU A 44 -3.68 2.75 -1.38
CA GLU A 44 -2.81 2.09 -0.42
C GLU A 44 -1.82 3.08 0.15
N ARG A 45 -1.52 2.95 1.44
CA ARG A 45 -0.44 3.70 2.08
C ARG A 45 0.86 2.94 1.87
N GLY A 46 1.76 3.51 1.10
CA GLY A 46 3.13 3.00 0.98
C GLY A 46 3.59 2.96 -0.46
N LYS A 47 4.46 1.97 -0.75
CA LYS A 47 4.98 1.70 -2.09
C LYS A 47 4.25 0.52 -2.71
N GLU A 48 4.18 0.49 -4.03
CA GLU A 48 3.77 -0.70 -4.75
C GLU A 48 4.86 -1.78 -4.68
N PHE A 49 4.46 -3.02 -4.35
CA PHE A 49 5.32 -4.19 -4.39
C PHE A 49 4.82 -5.14 -5.47
N LEU A 50 5.60 -5.33 -6.53
CA LEU A 50 5.28 -6.32 -7.56
C LEU A 50 5.58 -7.74 -7.05
N ALA A 51 5.03 -8.75 -7.74
CA ALA A 51 5.34 -10.14 -7.45
C ALA A 51 6.87 -10.38 -7.46
N GLY A 52 7.38 -10.94 -6.35
CA GLY A 52 8.81 -11.16 -6.13
C GLY A 52 9.58 -9.97 -5.53
N GLN A 53 8.97 -8.80 -5.34
CA GLN A 53 9.59 -7.65 -4.68
C GLN A 53 9.27 -7.54 -3.19
N PHE A 54 8.26 -8.28 -2.71
CA PHE A 54 7.92 -8.27 -1.30
C PHE A 54 9.11 -8.76 -0.46
N PRO A 55 9.50 -8.05 0.62
CA PRO A 55 10.72 -8.36 1.34
C PRO A 55 10.64 -9.74 2.00
N ASP A 56 11.54 -10.63 1.60
CA ASP A 56 11.66 -12.01 2.09
C ASP A 56 12.92 -12.24 2.95
N LYS A 57 13.78 -11.22 3.06
CA LYS A 57 15.02 -11.24 3.83
C LYS A 57 15.03 -10.15 4.89
N PHE A 58 15.64 -10.46 6.03
CA PHE A 58 15.73 -9.53 7.16
C PHE A 58 16.29 -8.14 6.80
N GLN A 59 17.32 -8.09 5.94
CA GLN A 59 17.90 -6.81 5.49
C GLN A 59 16.91 -5.96 4.68
N ALA A 60 16.04 -6.58 3.88
CA ALA A 60 15.00 -5.90 3.12
C ALA A 60 13.87 -5.43 4.04
N ILE A 61 13.44 -6.30 4.96
CA ILE A 61 12.44 -5.96 5.99
C ILE A 61 12.87 -4.73 6.79
N ARG A 62 14.15 -4.65 7.21
CA ARG A 62 14.69 -3.50 7.95
C ARG A 62 14.50 -2.15 7.24
N ARG A 63 14.45 -2.11 5.90
CA ARG A 63 14.22 -0.89 5.12
C ARG A 63 12.77 -0.44 5.12
N GLU A 64 11.87 -1.37 5.40
CA GLU A 64 10.41 -1.17 5.43
C GLU A 64 9.87 -1.02 6.86
N LEU A 65 10.76 -0.83 7.84
CA LEU A 65 10.38 -0.55 9.23
C LEU A 65 10.23 0.96 9.48
N GLN A 66 9.17 1.30 10.19
CA GLN A 66 8.95 2.59 10.84
C GLN A 66 8.92 2.35 12.34
N ILE A 67 9.55 3.24 13.11
CA ILE A 67 9.51 3.22 14.57
C ILE A 67 8.93 4.55 15.04
N THR A 68 7.83 4.49 15.76
CA THR A 68 7.14 5.64 16.32
C THR A 68 7.19 5.57 17.85
N GLY A 69 7.78 6.57 18.49
CA GLY A 69 7.81 6.73 19.94
C GLY A 69 7.27 8.09 20.37
N ALA A 70 7.19 8.33 21.69
CA ALA A 70 6.52 9.49 22.29
C ALA A 70 6.95 10.87 21.73
N SER A 71 8.21 11.03 21.32
CA SER A 71 8.73 12.30 20.80
C SER A 71 9.49 12.16 19.48
N THR A 72 9.46 10.99 18.85
CA THR A 72 10.36 10.70 17.72
C THR A 72 9.78 9.69 16.75
N ARG A 73 10.09 9.88 15.46
CA ARG A 73 9.76 8.93 14.39
C ARG A 73 11.00 8.66 13.56
N PHE A 74 11.36 7.39 13.41
CA PHE A 74 12.47 6.92 12.61
C PHE A 74 12.00 5.97 11.51
N GLY A 75 12.77 5.88 10.43
CA GLY A 75 12.44 5.06 9.26
C GLY A 75 11.60 5.79 8.22
N SER A 76 11.28 5.08 7.14
CA SER A 76 10.54 5.66 6.02
C SER A 76 9.04 5.76 6.32
N ARG A 77 8.39 6.88 6.01
CA ARG A 77 6.95 7.07 6.27
C ARG A 77 6.04 6.10 5.49
N ASP A 78 6.57 5.55 4.42
CA ASP A 78 5.92 4.59 3.51
C ASP A 78 6.31 3.12 3.79
N GLY A 79 7.08 2.86 4.86
CA GLY A 79 7.46 1.50 5.24
C GLY A 79 6.27 0.61 5.58
N LEU A 80 6.40 -0.69 5.27
CA LEU A 80 5.36 -1.69 5.49
C LEU A 80 4.95 -1.85 6.97
N PHE A 81 5.89 -1.79 7.90
CA PHE A 81 5.65 -2.12 9.31
C PHE A 81 5.83 -0.89 10.20
N ASP A 82 4.83 -0.57 11.04
CA ASP A 82 4.90 0.52 12.03
C ASP A 82 5.01 -0.09 13.44
N PHE A 83 6.18 0.04 14.05
CA PHE A 83 6.44 -0.38 15.42
C PHE A 83 6.26 0.82 16.36
N ARG A 84 5.29 0.71 17.27
CA ARG A 84 5.00 1.75 18.25
C ARG A 84 5.48 1.36 19.63
N ILE A 85 6.17 2.26 20.30
CA ILE A 85 6.75 2.02 21.63
C ILE A 85 6.31 3.14 22.57
N GLY A 86 5.70 2.74 23.69
CA GLY A 86 5.30 3.66 24.77
C GLY A 86 4.05 4.47 24.44
N GLU A 87 3.03 3.85 23.84
CA GLU A 87 1.65 4.35 23.99
C GLU A 87 1.17 4.18 25.45
#